data_AF-A0A964H9W9-F1
#
_entry.id   AF-A0A964H9W9-F1
#
_cell.length_a   1.000
_cell.length_b   1.000
_cell.length_c   1.000
_cell.angle_alpha   90.00
_cell.angle_beta   90.00
_cell.angle_gamma   90.00
#
_symmetry.space_group_name_H-M   'P 1'
#
loop_
_entity.id
_entity.type
_entity.pdbx_description
1 polymer ?
#
loop_
_entity_poly.entity_id
_entity_poly.type
_entity_poly.pdbx_seq_one_letter_code
_entity_poly.pdbx_strand_id
1 'polypeptide(L)' 'MLPIISIVGPSDSGKTTLVVELVHALQRRGYRVGVLKHTHAAIKLDRAGTDTDRFRRAGAVELDRGMG' A
#
# COMPACT_ATOMS: atom_id res chain seq x y z
N MET A 1 12.45 -15.41 -7.94
CA MET A 1 11.03 -14.96 -7.91
C MET A 1 10.90 -13.81 -6.94
N LEU A 2 10.01 -12.85 -7.20
CA LEU A 2 9.66 -11.82 -6.22
C LEU A 2 8.61 -12.40 -5.25
N PRO A 3 8.80 -12.33 -3.92
CA PRO A 3 7.80 -12.79 -2.96
C PRO A 3 6.56 -11.87 -3.01
N ILE A 4 5.37 -12.48 -2.99
CA ILE A 4 4.08 -11.76 -2.98
C ILE A 4 3.33 -12.15 -1.71
N ILE A 5 2.86 -11.14 -0.98
CA ILE A 5 2.05 -11.31 0.23
C ILE A 5 0.71 -10.60 -0.01
N SER A 6 -0.40 -11.30 0.22
CA SER A 6 -1.75 -10.74 0.12
C SER A 6 -2.36 -10.58 1.51
N ILE A 7 -2.88 -9.39 1.81
CA ILE A 7 -3.58 -9.09 3.07
C ILE A 7 -5.07 -8.94 2.77
N VAL A 8 -5.87 -9.90 3.24
CA VAL A 8 -7.31 -10.00 2.97
C VAL A 8 -8.11 -9.98 4.26
N GLY A 9 -9.33 -9.44 4.21
CA GLY A 9 -10.21 -9.32 5.37
C GLY A 9 -11.33 -8.28 5.17
N PRO A 10 -12.32 -8.25 6.07
CA PRO A 10 -13.49 -7.37 5.96
C PRO A 10 -13.12 -5.88 5.85
N SER A 11 -13.98 -5.07 5.24
CA SER A 11 -13.81 -3.60 5.25
C SER A 11 -13.64 -3.08 6.68
N ASP A 12 -12.80 -2.05 6.84
CA ASP A 12 -12.47 -1.43 8.14
C ASP A 12 -11.77 -2.34 9.18
N SER A 13 -11.30 -3.53 8.79
CA SER A 13 -10.54 -4.42 9.68
C SER A 13 -9.08 -4.01 9.96
N GLY A 14 -8.68 -2.78 9.64
CA GLY A 14 -7.31 -2.29 9.85
C GLY A 14 -6.26 -2.74 8.81
N LYS A 15 -6.64 -3.38 7.70
CA LYS A 15 -5.70 -3.87 6.66
C LYS A 15 -4.72 -2.80 6.17
N THR A 16 -5.22 -1.61 5.86
CA THR A 16 -4.37 -0.51 5.39
C THR A 16 -3.33 -0.14 6.43
N THR A 17 -3.71 -0.05 7.70
CA THR A 17 -2.79 0.26 8.81
C THR A 17 -1.68 -0.79 8.89
N LEU A 18 -2.04 -2.08 8.84
CA LEU A 18 -1.08 -3.16 8.85
C LEU A 18 -0.11 -3.09 7.66
N VAL A 19 -0.60 -2.83 6.45
CA VAL A 19 0.26 -2.71 5.26
C VAL A 19 1.21 -1.53 5.38
N VAL A 20 0.77 -0.38 5.91
CA VAL A 20 1.63 0.79 6.15
C VAL A 20 2.78 0.44 7.10
N GLU A 21 2.48 -0.19 8.25
CA GLU A 21 3.50 -0.56 9.23
C GLU A 21 4.48 -1.62 8.69
N LEU A 22 3.97 -2.58 7.90
CA LEU A 22 4.78 -3.60 7.27
C LEU A 22 5.76 -3.02 6.25
N VAL A 23 5.30 -2.12 5.39
CA VAL A 23 6.17 -1.39 4.44
C VAL A 23 7.27 -0.68 5.22
N HIS A 24 6.90 0.12 6.23
CA HIS A 24 7.86 0.84 7.08
C HIS A 24 8.91 -0.10 7.69
N ALA A 25 8.48 -1.24 8.25
CA ALA A 25 9.39 -2.20 8.88
C ALA A 25 10.34 -2.86 7.87
N LEU A 26 9.84 -3.23 6.69
CA LEU A 26 10.65 -3.86 5.63
C LEU A 26 11.65 -2.87 5.01
N GLN A 27 11.25 -1.62 4.84
CA GLN A 27 12.16 -0.59 4.35
C GLN A 27 13.29 -0.28 5.31
N ARG A 28 13.00 -0.21 6.62
CA ARG A 28 14.05 -0.06 7.64
C ARG A 28 15.05 -1.21 7.64
N ARG A 29 14.68 -2.38 7.10
CA ARG A 29 15.55 -3.54 6.92
C ARG A 29 16.28 -3.54 5.57
N GLY A 30 16.13 -2.50 4.75
CA GLY A 30 16.80 -2.35 3.46
C GLY A 30 16.08 -2.99 2.27
N TYR A 31 14.83 -3.47 2.44
CA TYR A 31 14.07 -4.06 1.33
C TYR A 31 13.39 -2.98 0.48
N ARG A 32 13.38 -3.19 -0.84
CA ARG A 32 12.52 -2.44 -1.77
C ARG A 32 11.15 -3.09 -1.79
N VAL A 33 10.12 -2.34 -1.40
CA VAL A 33 8.75 -2.84 -1.25
C VAL A 33 7.83 -2.06 -2.17
N GLY A 34 7.04 -2.78 -2.96
CA GLY A 34 5.91 -2.22 -3.71
C GLY A 34 4.59 -2.60 -3.06
N VAL A 35 3.60 -1.72 -3.15
CA VAL A 35 2.23 -1.96 -2.68
C VAL A 35 1.28 -1.84 -3.86
N LEU A 36 0.41 -2.83 -4.03
CA LEU A 36 -0.69 -2.83 -4.98
C LEU A 36 -2.01 -2.89 -4.18
N LYS A 37 -2.93 -1.96 -4.45
CA LYS A 37 -4.24 -1.91 -3.79
C LYS A 37 -5.35 -2.10 -4.83
N HIS A 38 -6.33 -2.94 -4.52
CA HIS A 38 -7.58 -3.00 -5.27
C HIS A 38 -8.59 -2.00 -4.70
N THR A 39 -9.13 -1.10 -5.52
CA THR A 39 -10.15 -0.13 -5.09
C THR A 39 -11.20 0.07 -6.19
N HIS A 40 -12.47 0.20 -5.78
CA HIS A 40 -13.59 0.50 -6.69
C HIS A 40 -13.81 2.01 -6.89
N ALA A 41 -13.09 2.88 -6.16
CA ALA A 41 -13.25 4.32 -6.29
C ALA A 41 -12.32 4.84 -7.38
N ALA A 42 -12.85 5.70 -8.27
CA ALA A 42 -12.06 6.44 -9.23
C ALA A 42 -10.89 7.15 -8.52
N ILE A 43 -9.69 7.02 -9.09
CA ILE A 43 -8.44 7.56 -8.56
C ILE A 43 -8.65 9.06 -8.29
N LYS A 44 -8.80 9.43 -7.02
CA LYS A 44 -8.75 10.82 -6.60
C LYS A 44 -7.29 11.23 -6.61
N LEU A 45 -6.96 12.39 -7.22
CA LEU A 45 -5.66 13.04 -7.08
C LEU A 45 -5.19 12.96 -5.62
N ASP A 46 -3.94 12.56 -5.41
CA ASP A 46 -3.35 12.35 -4.08
C ASP A 46 -3.60 13.56 -3.18
N ARG A 47 -4.50 13.37 -2.21
CA ARG A 47 -4.70 14.31 -1.10
C ARG A 47 -4.01 13.75 0.12
N ALA A 48 -3.53 14.64 0.98
CA ALA A 48 -3.00 14.26 2.28
C ALA A 48 -4.02 13.39 3.03
N GLY A 49 -3.55 12.26 3.55
CA GLY A 49 -4.36 11.32 4.34
C GLY A 49 -5.01 10.17 3.57
N THR A 50 -4.93 10.12 2.23
CA THR A 50 -5.36 8.94 1.45
C THR A 50 -4.44 7.74 1.71
N ASP A 51 -4.91 6.53 1.39
CA ASP A 51 -4.09 5.33 1.52
C ASP A 51 -2.82 5.42 0.67
N THR A 52 -2.91 5.99 -0.54
CA THR A 52 -1.75 6.25 -1.41
C THR A 52 -0.73 7.18 -0.74
N ASP A 53 -1.19 8.30 -0.14
CA ASP A 53 -0.33 9.20 0.64
C ASP A 53 0.30 8.49 1.84
N ARG A 54 -0.48 7.68 2.57
CA ARG A 54 0.02 6.89 3.71
C ARG A 54 1.11 5.89 3.28
N PHE A 55 0.93 5.18 2.17
CA PHE A 55 1.94 4.25 1.65
C PHE A 55 3.19 4.95 1.13
N ARG A 56 3.03 6.08 0.44
CA ARG A 56 4.17 6.89 -0.04
C ARG A 56 4.96 7.46 1.13
N ARG A 57 4.31 7.96 2.18
CA ARG A 57 4.96 8.35 3.45
C ARG A 57 5.58 7.16 4.18
N ALA A 58 5.03 5.96 3.97
CA ALA A 58 5.65 4.73 4.41
C ALA A 58 6.92 4.36 3.63
N GLY A 59 7.20 5.11 2.55
CA GLY A 59 8.30 4.97 1.62
C GLY A 59 8.09 3.90 0.55
N ALA A 60 6.90 3.29 0.46
CA ALA A 60 6.57 2.33 -0.59
C ALA A 60 6.94 2.87 -1.97
N VAL A 61 7.54 2.01 -2.80
CA VAL A 61 7.67 2.30 -4.23
C VAL A 61 6.30 2.03 -4.83
N GLU A 62 5.59 3.09 -5.17
CA GLU A 62 4.25 3.00 -5.72
C GLU A 62 4.26 2.24 -7.04
N LEU A 63 3.48 1.16 -7.12
CA LEU A 63 3.18 0.44 -8.35
C LEU A 63 1.72 0.71 -8.68
N ASP A 64 1.45 1.92 -9.17
CA ASP A 64 0.13 2.32 -9.64
C ASP A 64 -0.16 1.61 -10.98
N ARG A 65 -0.93 0.53 -10.91
CA ARG A 65 -1.64 0.02 -12.09
C ARG A 65 -3.11 0.00 -11.74
N GLY A 66 -3.77 1.12 -12.00
CA GLY A 66 -5.18 1.13 -12.36
C GLY A 66 -5.38 0.15 -13.51
N MET A 67 -5.73 -1.09 -13.17
CA MET A 67 -6.08 -2.10 -14.14
C MET A 67 -7.58 -1.91 -14.40
N GLY A 68 -7.86 -1.14 -15.44
CA GLY A 68 -9.08 -1.33 -16.23
C GLY A 68 -9.03 -2.67 -16.96
#